data_AF-A0A8T5EYV0-F1
#
_entry.id   AF-A0A8T5EYV0-F1
#
_cell.length_a   1.000
_cell.length_b   1.000
_cell.length_c   1.000
_cell.angle_alpha   90.00
_cell.angle_beta   90.00
_cell.angle_gamma   90.00
#
_symmetry.space_group_name_H-M   'P 1'
#
loop_
_entity.id
_entity.type
_entity.pdbx_description
1 polymer ?
#
loop_
_entity_poly.entity_id
_entity_poly.type
_entity_poly.pdbx_seq_one_letter_code
_entity_poly.pdbx_strand_id
1 'polypeptide(L)'
;MEEWKKEAARDLVALGSIPFYFLVMARSLVGNHYLFLFQTLIALGILHAIGIKLDFNRHLSRILILVVFTIIFYHQLVFSIFAIIVGFLMLGSLFYLKESFKKIGLGLIIGILASFGSYFLAGLI
;
A
#
# COMPACT_ATOMS: atom_id res chain seq x y z
N MET A 1 15.56 -19.99 14.90
CA MET A 1 15.38 -18.57 14.52
C MET A 1 14.58 -17.92 15.61
N GLU A 2 15.10 -16.87 16.23
CA GLU A 2 14.46 -16.24 17.38
C GLU A 2 13.07 -15.72 17.00
N GLU A 3 12.04 -16.13 17.75
CA GLU A 3 10.63 -15.89 17.42
C GLU A 3 10.31 -14.40 17.19
N TRP A 4 11.02 -13.50 17.86
CA TRP A 4 10.83 -12.05 17.74
C TRP A 4 11.02 -11.53 16.31
N LYS A 5 11.95 -12.11 15.52
CA LYS A 5 12.19 -11.66 14.12
C LYS A 5 11.00 -11.97 13.22
N LYS A 6 10.37 -13.11 13.47
CA LYS A 6 9.18 -13.56 12.74
C LYS A 6 7.97 -12.71 13.11
N GLU A 7 7.85 -12.33 14.37
CA GLU A 7 6.77 -11.44 14.81
C GLU A 7 6.94 -10.03 14.22
N ALA A 8 8.15 -9.47 14.28
CA ALA A 8 8.43 -8.18 13.64
C ALA A 8 8.12 -8.17 12.14
N ALA A 9 8.42 -9.27 11.42
CA ALA A 9 8.07 -9.38 10.00
C ALA A 9 6.54 -9.41 9.77
N ARG A 10 5.77 -10.02 10.67
CA ARG A 10 4.29 -10.01 10.60
C ARG A 10 3.74 -8.62 10.86
N ASP A 11 4.28 -7.91 11.85
CA ASP A 11 3.88 -6.53 12.17
C ASP A 11 4.14 -5.58 10.99
N LEU A 12 5.29 -5.73 10.32
CA LEU A 12 5.60 -4.97 9.11
C LEU A 12 4.61 -5.26 7.97
N VAL A 13 4.16 -6.51 7.82
CA VAL A 13 3.11 -6.86 6.84
C VAL A 13 1.73 -6.29 7.25
N ALA A 14 1.47 -6.18 8.56
CA ALA A 14 0.25 -5.60 9.10
C ALA A 14 0.11 -4.10 8.81
N LEU A 15 1.19 -3.39 8.46
CA LEU A 15 1.11 -2.03 7.91
C LEU A 15 0.33 -1.98 6.59
N GLY A 16 0.26 -3.08 5.85
CA GLY A 16 -0.62 -3.21 4.70
C GLY A 16 -2.08 -3.53 5.07
N SER A 17 -2.49 -3.51 6.34
CA SER A 17 -3.86 -3.88 6.76
C SER A 17 -4.91 -2.81 6.44
N ILE A 18 -6.19 -3.21 6.46
CA ILE A 18 -7.31 -2.28 6.24
C ILE A 18 -7.35 -1.20 7.33
N PRO A 19 -7.24 -1.52 8.65
CA PRO A 19 -7.22 -0.50 9.69
C PRO A 19 -6.10 0.53 9.50
N PHE A 20 -4.89 0.08 9.17
CA PHE A 20 -3.77 1.00 8.92
C PHE A 20 -4.03 1.89 7.69
N TYR A 21 -4.60 1.32 6.63
CA TYR A 21 -4.98 2.06 5.43
C TYR A 21 -5.96 3.19 5.73
N PHE A 22 -7.00 2.93 6.53
CA PHE A 22 -7.93 3.95 7.00
C PHE A 22 -7.29 4.97 7.93
N LEU A 23 -6.34 4.56 8.79
CA LEU A 23 -5.60 5.49 9.65
C LEU A 23 -4.81 6.51 8.83
N VAL A 24 -4.13 6.07 7.77
CA VAL A 24 -3.37 6.97 6.87
C VAL A 24 -4.31 7.93 6.14
N MET A 25 -5.46 7.45 5.66
CA MET A 25 -6.49 8.30 5.06
C MET A 25 -7.06 9.32 6.05
N ALA A 26 -7.37 8.92 7.28
CA ALA A 26 -7.83 9.84 8.32
C ALA A 26 -6.76 10.89 8.65
N ARG A 27 -5.47 10.49 8.68
CA ARG A 27 -4.36 11.42 8.92
C ARG A 27 -4.20 12.46 7.81
N SER A 28 -4.53 12.13 6.55
CA SER A 28 -4.42 13.06 5.43
C SER A 28 -5.43 14.21 5.53
N LEU A 29 -6.57 14.00 6.21
CA LEU A 29 -7.59 15.02 6.45
C LEU A 29 -7.08 16.16 7.36
N VAL A 30 -6.20 15.85 8.31
CA VAL A 30 -5.58 16.86 9.19
C VAL A 30 -4.76 17.88 8.38
N GLY A 31 -4.22 17.47 7.22
CA GLY A 31 -3.43 18.32 6.32
C GLY A 31 -4.22 18.89 5.12
N ASN A 32 -5.55 18.77 5.08
CA ASN A 32 -6.39 19.14 3.94
C ASN A 32 -6.02 18.46 2.61
N HIS A 33 -5.45 17.25 2.66
CA HIS A 33 -5.10 16.47 1.47
C HIS A 33 -6.30 15.65 0.96
N TYR A 34 -7.36 16.33 0.52
CA TYR A 34 -8.59 15.69 0.03
C TYR A 34 -8.37 14.88 -1.25
N LEU A 35 -7.50 15.35 -2.14
CA LEU A 35 -7.19 14.63 -3.38
C LEU A 35 -6.50 13.28 -3.09
N PHE A 36 -5.59 13.25 -2.11
CA PHE A 36 -4.99 12.00 -1.59
C PHE A 36 -6.07 11.04 -1.07
N LEU A 37 -7.04 11.54 -0.31
CA LEU A 37 -8.14 10.73 0.23
C LEU A 37 -8.98 10.10 -0.89
N PHE A 38 -9.42 10.90 -1.87
CA PHE A 38 -10.24 10.38 -2.96
C PHE A 38 -9.48 9.37 -3.82
N GLN A 39 -8.21 9.62 -4.12
CA GLN A 39 -7.40 8.67 -4.88
C GLN A 39 -7.13 7.38 -4.10
N THR A 40 -6.84 7.46 -2.80
CA THR A 40 -6.69 6.24 -1.99
C THR A 40 -7.98 5.44 -1.86
N LEU A 41 -9.15 6.09 -1.81
CA LEU A 41 -10.46 5.42 -1.81
C LEU A 41 -10.78 4.75 -3.16
N ILE A 42 -10.59 5.46 -4.27
CA ILE A 42 -10.80 4.91 -5.63
C ILE A 42 -9.86 3.73 -5.86
N ALA A 43 -8.57 3.85 -5.51
CA ALA A 43 -7.60 2.78 -5.62
C ALA A 43 -7.99 1.55 -4.78
N LEU A 44 -8.54 1.75 -3.58
CA LEU A 44 -9.06 0.66 -2.75
C LEU A 44 -10.25 -0.04 -3.43
N GLY A 45 -11.15 0.71 -4.07
CA GLY A 45 -12.25 0.17 -4.87
C GLY A 45 -11.76 -0.66 -6.06
N ILE A 46 -10.78 -0.16 -6.83
CA ILE A 46 -10.16 -0.90 -7.95
C ILE A 46 -9.52 -2.19 -7.45
N LEU A 47 -8.73 -2.10 -6.37
CA LEU A 47 -8.06 -3.25 -5.76
C LEU A 47 -9.08 -4.30 -5.29
N HIS A 48 -10.20 -3.87 -4.69
CA HIS A 48 -11.27 -4.77 -4.30
C HIS A 48 -11.91 -5.47 -5.50
N ALA A 49 -12.22 -4.74 -6.57
CA ALA A 49 -12.80 -5.30 -7.80
C ALA A 49 -11.88 -6.34 -8.46
N ILE A 50 -10.58 -6.06 -8.56
CA ILE A 50 -9.57 -7.01 -9.07
C ILE A 50 -9.43 -8.22 -8.13
N GLY A 51 -9.47 -7.97 -6.82
CA GLY A 51 -9.35 -8.96 -5.75
C GLY A 51 -10.46 -10.01 -5.68
N ILE A 52 -11.58 -9.82 -6.39
CA ILE A 52 -12.65 -10.82 -6.49
C ILE A 52 -12.18 -12.04 -7.30
N LYS A 53 -11.36 -11.83 -8.34
CA LYS A 53 -10.97 -12.89 -9.29
C LYS A 53 -9.53 -13.38 -9.13
N LEU A 54 -8.65 -12.56 -8.55
CA LEU A 54 -7.22 -12.85 -8.46
C LEU A 54 -6.78 -13.07 -7.01
N ASP A 55 -6.00 -14.12 -6.79
CA ASP A 55 -5.31 -14.38 -5.53
C ASP A 55 -3.91 -13.75 -5.56
N PHE A 56 -3.73 -12.71 -4.75
CA PHE A 56 -2.50 -11.94 -4.63
C PHE A 56 -2.33 -11.41 -3.21
N ASN A 57 -1.13 -10.93 -2.88
CA ASN A 57 -0.88 -10.34 -1.57
C ASN A 57 -1.52 -8.95 -1.45
N ARG A 58 -2.75 -8.91 -0.92
CA ARG A 58 -3.54 -7.67 -0.78
C ARG A 58 -2.90 -6.65 0.17
N HIS A 59 -2.16 -7.12 1.18
CA HIS A 59 -1.43 -6.23 2.08
C HIS A 59 -0.38 -5.45 1.29
N LEU A 60 0.40 -6.13 0.45
CA LEU A 60 1.43 -5.52 -0.38
C LEU A 60 0.83 -4.51 -1.37
N SER A 61 -0.28 -4.87 -2.02
CA SER A 61 -0.94 -3.94 -2.94
C SER A 61 -1.43 -2.67 -2.23
N ARG A 62 -1.98 -2.79 -1.02
CA ARG A 62 -2.43 -1.64 -0.22
C ARG A 62 -1.27 -0.76 0.23
N ILE A 63 -0.17 -1.33 0.74
CA ILE A 63 0.99 -0.50 1.12
C ILE A 63 1.54 0.24 -0.09
N LEU A 64 1.57 -0.41 -1.26
CA LEU A 64 2.13 0.20 -2.47
C LEU A 64 1.31 1.40 -2.93
N ILE A 65 -0.03 1.31 -2.83
CA ILE A 65 -0.91 2.46 -3.08
C ILE A 65 -0.59 3.62 -2.13
N LEU A 66 -0.46 3.34 -0.83
CA LEU A 66 -0.10 4.37 0.15
C LEU A 66 1.28 4.98 -0.13
N VAL A 67 2.26 4.16 -0.51
CA VAL A 67 3.61 4.62 -0.85
C VAL A 67 3.58 5.55 -2.06
N VAL A 68 2.93 5.14 -3.15
CA VAL A 68 2.81 5.94 -4.37
C VAL A 68 2.16 7.28 -4.09
N PHE A 69 1.02 7.30 -3.42
CA PHE A 69 0.32 8.55 -3.15
C PHE A 69 0.99 9.41 -2.08
N THR A 70 1.69 8.81 -1.11
CA THR A 70 2.48 9.60 -0.14
C THR A 70 3.59 10.36 -0.87
N ILE A 71 4.30 9.70 -1.78
CA ILE A 71 5.35 10.34 -2.58
C ILE A 71 4.78 11.45 -3.48
N ILE A 72 3.64 11.20 -4.14
CA ILE A 72 3.03 12.15 -5.06
C ILE A 72 2.49 13.39 -4.32
N PHE A 73 1.77 13.23 -3.21
CA PHE A 73 1.00 14.32 -2.61
C PHE A 73 1.69 15.08 -1.49
N TYR A 74 2.59 14.44 -0.74
CA TYR A 74 3.21 15.13 0.39
C TYR A 74 4.31 16.09 -0.05
N HIS A 75 4.91 15.89 -1.25
CA HIS A 75 5.99 16.71 -1.81
C HIS A 75 7.16 17.00 -0.83
N GLN A 76 7.38 16.10 0.12
CA GLN A 76 8.32 16.28 1.22
C GLN A 76 9.26 15.07 1.27
N LEU A 77 10.57 15.33 1.14
CA LEU A 77 11.59 14.29 0.98
C LEU A 77 11.55 13.27 2.12
N VAL A 78 11.34 13.74 3.36
CA VAL A 78 11.29 12.89 4.55
C VAL A 78 10.16 11.85 4.46
N PHE A 79 8.98 12.26 4.01
CA PHE A 79 7.84 11.35 3.83
C PHE A 79 8.07 10.36 2.69
N SER A 80 8.70 10.79 1.59
CA SER A 80 9.05 9.91 0.48
C SER A 80 10.06 8.84 0.90
N ILE A 81 11.12 9.21 1.61
CA ILE A 81 12.11 8.27 2.13
C ILE A 81 11.44 7.29 3.10
N PHE A 82 10.63 7.78 4.03
CA PHE A 82 9.90 6.94 4.97
C PHE A 82 8.99 5.92 4.27
N ALA A 83 8.19 6.37 3.30
CA ALA A 83 7.30 5.50 2.54
C ALA A 83 8.06 4.41 1.78
N ILE A 84 9.17 4.76 1.13
CA ILE A 84 10.04 3.82 0.42
C ILE A 84 10.62 2.78 1.38
N ILE A 85 11.13 3.21 2.55
CA ILE A 85 11.66 2.30 3.57
C ILE A 85 10.58 1.31 4.03
N VAL A 86 9.37 1.79 4.34
CA VAL A 86 8.25 0.92 4.75
C VAL A 86 7.90 -0.10 3.65
N GLY A 87 7.85 0.34 2.39
CA GLY A 87 7.61 -0.55 1.25
C GLY A 87 8.68 -1.66 1.12
N PHE A 88 9.95 -1.30 1.22
CA PHE A 88 11.05 -2.28 1.16
C PHE A 88 11.09 -3.21 2.38
N LEU A 89 10.84 -2.70 3.59
CA LEU A 89 10.75 -3.52 4.80
C LEU A 89 9.63 -4.54 4.70
N MET A 90 8.48 -4.14 4.18
CA MET A 90 7.36 -5.06 3.95
C MET A 90 7.69 -6.11 2.89
N LEU A 91 8.32 -5.73 1.77
CA LEU A 91 8.79 -6.69 0.76
C LEU A 91 9.78 -7.70 1.34
N GLY A 92 10.78 -7.22 2.08
CA GLY A 92 11.74 -8.08 2.78
C GLY A 92 11.05 -9.03 3.76
N SER A 93 10.04 -8.53 4.49
CA SER A 93 9.24 -9.33 5.42
C SER A 93 8.44 -10.43 4.72
N LEU A 94 7.87 -10.16 3.55
CA LEU A 94 7.15 -11.18 2.76
C LEU A 94 8.07 -12.30 2.28
N PHE A 95 9.28 -11.97 1.79
CA PHE A 95 10.27 -12.98 1.45
C PHE A 95 10.73 -13.78 2.66
N TYR A 96 10.96 -13.12 3.80
CA TYR A 96 11.33 -13.77 5.05
C TYR A 96 10.25 -14.74 5.54
N LEU A 97 8.97 -14.35 5.43
CA LEU A 97 7.81 -15.18 5.78
C LEU A 97 7.49 -16.26 4.73
N LYS A 98 8.31 -16.38 3.67
CA LYS A 98 8.16 -17.36 2.59
C LYS A 98 6.84 -17.24 1.83
N GLU A 99 6.33 -16.02 1.69
CA GLU A 99 5.19 -15.74 0.83
C GLU A 99 5.54 -16.11 -0.62
N SER A 100 4.58 -16.69 -1.36
CA SER A 100 4.85 -17.15 -2.73
C SER A 100 5.23 -15.99 -3.66
N PHE A 101 6.30 -16.16 -4.44
CA PHE A 101 6.76 -15.18 -5.43
C PHE A 101 5.65 -14.72 -6.39
N LYS A 102 4.76 -15.65 -6.79
CA LYS A 102 3.59 -15.35 -7.63
C LYS A 102 2.65 -14.34 -6.96
N LYS A 103 2.31 -14.54 -5.68
CA LYS A 103 1.42 -13.62 -4.93
C LYS A 103 2.08 -12.27 -4.67
N ILE A 104 3.39 -12.24 -4.42
CA ILE A 104 4.17 -10.99 -4.28
C ILE A 104 4.15 -10.22 -5.60
N GLY A 105 4.52 -10.88 -6.71
CA GLY A 105 4.57 -10.27 -8.04
C GLY A 105 3.21 -9.72 -8.48
N LEU A 106 2.14 -10.50 -8.32
CA LEU A 106 0.78 -10.02 -8.59
C LEU A 106 0.39 -8.87 -7.66
N GLY A 107 0.77 -8.92 -6.37
CA GLY A 107 0.50 -7.86 -5.41
C GLY A 107 1.13 -6.52 -5.82
N LEU A 108 2.39 -6.55 -6.30
CA LEU A 108 3.06 -5.38 -6.85
C LEU A 108 2.36 -4.84 -8.09
N ILE A 109 2.11 -5.70 -9.08
CA ILE A 109 1.48 -5.31 -10.35
C ILE A 109 0.10 -4.69 -10.08
N ILE A 110 -0.72 -5.32 -9.26
CA ILE A 110 -2.07 -4.84 -8.96
C ILE A 110 -2.03 -3.55 -8.14
N GLY A 111 -1.09 -3.40 -7.21
CA GLY A 111 -0.93 -2.16 -6.45
C GLY A 111 -0.55 -0.98 -7.36
N ILE A 112 0.36 -1.20 -8.31
CA ILE A 112 0.72 -0.22 -9.35
C ILE A 112 -0.50 0.12 -10.19
N LEU A 113 -1.17 -0.89 -10.77
CA LEU A 113 -2.35 -0.67 -11.62
C LEU A 113 -3.48 0.05 -10.89
N ALA A 114 -3.74 -0.27 -9.63
CA ALA A 114 -4.75 0.40 -8.82
C ALA A 114 -4.38 1.87 -8.55
N SER A 115 -3.09 2.15 -8.28
CA SER A 115 -2.60 3.51 -8.07
C SER A 115 -2.72 4.36 -9.35
N PHE A 116 -2.22 3.85 -10.47
CA PHE A 116 -2.31 4.53 -11.77
C PHE A 116 -3.76 4.69 -12.23
N GLY A 117 -4.56 3.63 -12.17
CA GLY A 117 -5.98 3.67 -12.54
C GLY A 117 -6.75 4.69 -11.71
N SER A 118 -6.47 4.76 -10.40
CA SER A 118 -7.08 5.77 -9.54
C SER A 118 -6.60 7.19 -9.84
N TYR A 119 -5.32 7.38 -10.14
CA TYR A 119 -4.77 8.69 -10.47
C TYR A 119 -5.46 9.27 -11.72
N PHE A 120 -5.64 8.45 -12.77
CA PHE A 120 -6.34 8.85 -13.98
C PHE A 120 -7.83 9.09 -13.75
N LEU A 121 -8.52 8.17 -13.05
CA LEU A 121 -9.95 8.32 -12.78
C LEU A 121 -10.27 9.56 -11.94
N ALA A 122 -9.42 9.89 -10.96
CA ALA A 122 -9.61 11.09 -10.15
C ALA A 122 -9.38 12.39 -10.92
N GLY A 123 -8.64 12.36 -12.03
CA GLY A 123 -8.49 13.53 -12.92
C GLY A 123 -9.67 13.74 -13.87
N LEU A 124 -10.62 12.81 -13.94
CA LEU A 124 -11.86 12.92 -14.70
C LEU A 124 -13.02 13.48 -13.87
N ILE A 125 -12.83 13.63 -12.56
CA ILE A 125 -13.79 14.16 -11.58
C ILE A 125 -13.34 15.58 -11.21
#